data_AF-M6KDR2-F1
#
_entry.id   AF-M6KDR2-F1
#
_cell.length_a   1.000
_cell.length_b   1.000
_cell.length_c   1.000
_cell.angle_alpha   90.00
_cell.angle_beta   90.00
_cell.angle_gamma   90.00
#
_symmetry.space_group_name_H-M   'P 1'
#
loop_
_entity.id
_entity.type
_entity.pdbx_description
1 polymer ?
#
loop_
_entity_poly.entity_id
_entity_poly.type
_entity_poly.pdbx_seq_one_letter_code
_entity_poly.pdbx_strand_id
1 'polypeptide(L)'
;MYNQTALNKNSILNLKQEFISSLLKKVSFYLILIFSYTFLKCNSENSNLPFVTDSTKNEILNLLNPNTHSSSALLEEFGTLFVAPGFHNGGFSYEGISAADKYCNANIPAGSFAAAGAPYKALLANNLGTNLYKRVATVTPNVGDGQEDWIFKPNTEYRRTDGVTKVMTTNSVGLFDFTNENLTNPFTSTFVNIWTGLNPDWTTRGVSVRTDQGNCIGWTLGVGEYANIVYGGTFGVANMINSHAIFDNFATCDSTAGVTSQGPAAPLSILCVGQKVQRNYKFLFVTPTAHNGDWGGVSGADTYCQANIPTSIAGTGPYKAMLVAPTRRQATTNSNVGDGQIDWVFKPNTEYRRADGITKVMTTNSKGLFDFTKGNLTNSFEGSFDAYIWTGLYSDWRTVATYGEMCHDVPRFGLTTDTSGWEGNGNSGRLGNTKSITSRSISHTTDACTHKAVQLSTVTINFGILCVEQ
;
A
#
# COMPACT_ATOMS: atom_id res chain seq x y z
N MET A 1 64.84 -23.63 -24.08
CA MET A 1 64.19 -24.33 -22.95
C MET A 1 64.38 -23.49 -21.70
N TYR A 2 63.37 -22.73 -21.28
CA TYR A 2 63.32 -22.16 -19.93
C TYR A 2 61.86 -22.19 -19.48
N ASN A 3 61.67 -22.74 -18.28
CA ASN A 3 60.45 -23.28 -17.72
C ASN A 3 59.58 -22.15 -17.12
N GLN A 4 58.29 -22.10 -17.45
CA GLN A 4 57.32 -21.22 -16.80
C GLN A 4 56.84 -21.84 -15.48
N THR A 5 57.18 -21.20 -14.36
CA THR A 5 56.52 -21.41 -13.08
C THR A 5 55.24 -20.59 -13.02
N ALA A 6 54.09 -21.26 -12.90
CA ALA A 6 52.78 -20.65 -12.78
C ALA A 6 52.62 -19.93 -11.43
N LEU A 7 52.37 -18.62 -11.47
CA LEU A 7 51.89 -17.83 -10.33
C LEU A 7 50.35 -17.90 -10.27
N ASN A 8 49.85 -18.27 -9.10
CA ASN A 8 48.46 -18.67 -8.81
C ASN A 8 47.48 -17.48 -8.87
N LYS A 9 46.38 -17.63 -9.62
CA LYS A 9 45.28 -16.64 -9.83
C LYS A 9 44.53 -16.23 -8.56
N ASN A 10 44.67 -16.96 -7.45
CA ASN A 10 43.86 -16.75 -6.25
C ASN A 10 44.34 -15.64 -5.30
N SER A 11 45.57 -15.12 -5.43
CA SER A 11 46.04 -14.03 -4.56
C SER A 11 45.62 -12.62 -5.03
N ILE A 12 45.28 -12.46 -6.31
CA ILE A 12 44.89 -11.16 -6.89
C ILE A 12 43.39 -10.84 -6.67
N LEU A 13 42.56 -11.87 -6.43
CA LEU A 13 41.12 -11.70 -6.17
C LEU A 13 40.83 -11.17 -4.76
N ASN A 14 41.61 -11.55 -3.74
CA ASN A 14 41.34 -11.10 -2.36
C ASN A 14 41.76 -9.66 -2.09
N LEU A 15 42.76 -9.11 -2.80
CA LEU A 15 43.17 -7.71 -2.67
C LEU A 15 42.22 -6.72 -3.38
N LYS A 16 41.40 -7.17 -4.35
CA LYS A 16 40.40 -6.33 -5.01
C LYS A 16 39.10 -6.17 -4.19
N GLN A 17 38.76 -7.15 -3.34
CA GLN A 17 37.48 -7.15 -2.63
C GLN A 17 37.44 -6.13 -1.48
N GLU A 18 38.57 -5.84 -0.83
CA GLU A 18 38.63 -4.83 0.24
C GLU A 18 38.72 -3.39 -0.29
N PHE A 19 39.31 -3.17 -1.47
CA PHE A 19 39.47 -1.81 -2.02
C PHE A 19 38.19 -1.27 -2.70
N ILE A 20 37.34 -2.15 -3.23
CA ILE A 20 36.09 -1.76 -3.94
C ILE A 20 34.98 -1.35 -2.96
N SER A 21 34.98 -1.87 -1.73
CA SER A 21 33.95 -1.58 -0.72
C SER A 21 33.98 -0.12 -0.21
N SER A 22 35.15 0.53 -0.20
CA SER A 22 35.27 1.90 0.32
C SER A 22 34.98 2.99 -0.72
N LEU A 23 35.18 2.71 -2.02
CA LEU A 23 35.04 3.70 -3.09
C LEU A 23 33.59 3.90 -3.56
N LEU A 24 32.76 2.85 -3.49
CA LEU A 24 31.37 2.88 -3.97
C LEU A 24 30.40 3.65 -3.05
N LYS A 25 30.79 3.99 -1.82
CA LYS A 25 29.92 4.76 -0.90
C LYS A 25 29.85 6.27 -1.20
N LYS A 26 30.62 6.79 -2.17
CA LYS A 26 30.73 8.25 -2.40
C LYS A 26 30.55 8.72 -3.85
N VAL A 27 30.16 7.86 -4.79
CA VAL A 27 29.99 8.27 -6.20
C VAL A 27 28.51 8.47 -6.52
N SER A 28 28.14 9.71 -6.84
CA SER A 28 26.77 10.07 -7.25
C SER A 28 26.37 9.32 -8.54
N PHE A 29 25.13 8.82 -8.58
CA PHE A 29 24.56 8.00 -9.66
C PHE A 29 24.76 8.59 -11.07
N TYR A 30 24.88 9.91 -11.17
CA TYR A 30 25.18 10.65 -12.40
C TYR A 30 26.56 10.35 -13.01
N LEU A 31 27.58 10.06 -12.19
CA LEU A 31 28.94 9.73 -12.68
C LEU A 31 29.00 8.35 -13.34
N ILE A 32 28.17 7.41 -12.88
CA ILE A 32 28.06 6.06 -13.47
C ILE A 32 27.36 6.15 -14.83
N LEU A 33 26.29 6.95 -14.95
CA LEU A 33 25.61 7.20 -16.22
C LEU A 33 26.53 7.88 -17.26
N ILE A 34 27.37 8.83 -16.83
CA ILE A 34 28.35 9.49 -17.71
C ILE A 34 29.40 8.49 -18.21
N PHE A 35 29.89 7.58 -17.35
CA PHE A 35 30.84 6.53 -17.76
C PHE A 35 30.21 5.51 -18.72
N SER A 36 28.94 5.14 -18.50
CA SER A 36 28.21 4.25 -19.41
C SER A 36 27.98 4.88 -20.78
N TYR A 37 27.73 6.20 -20.83
CA TYR A 37 27.51 6.93 -22.08
C TYR A 37 28.81 7.14 -22.87
N THR A 38 29.96 7.31 -22.21
CA THR A 38 31.26 7.41 -22.88
C THR A 38 31.71 6.06 -23.46
N PHE A 39 31.34 4.93 -22.84
CA PHE A 39 31.59 3.60 -23.39
C PHE A 39 30.72 3.24 -24.61
N LEU A 40 29.49 3.76 -24.73
CA LEU A 40 28.67 3.56 -25.93
C LEU A 40 29.08 4.43 -27.13
N LYS A 41 29.78 5.55 -26.90
CA LYS A 41 30.18 6.49 -27.97
C LYS A 41 31.58 6.25 -28.53
N CYS A 42 32.37 5.35 -27.95
CA CYS A 42 33.66 4.96 -28.49
C CYS A 42 33.50 3.77 -29.45
N ASN A 43 32.89 4.03 -30.60
CA ASN A 43 32.88 3.13 -31.75
C ASN A 43 33.19 3.91 -33.03
N SER A 44 34.27 4.70 -32.97
CA SER A 44 34.92 5.22 -34.17
C SER A 44 36.42 4.96 -34.07
N GLU A 45 36.85 4.03 -34.92
CA GLU A 45 38.18 3.89 -35.51
C GLU A 45 39.37 3.58 -34.57
N ASN A 46 39.97 2.41 -34.81
CA ASN A 46 41.30 1.97 -34.40
C ASN A 46 41.59 1.85 -32.90
N SER A 47 41.18 0.74 -32.29
CA SER A 47 41.98 0.10 -31.24
C SER A 47 41.66 -1.39 -31.09
N ASN A 48 42.71 -2.22 -31.02
CA ASN A 48 42.65 -3.66 -30.76
C ASN A 48 42.23 -3.94 -29.30
N LEU A 49 40.96 -3.70 -28.96
CA LEU A 49 40.35 -4.23 -27.74
C LEU A 49 39.46 -5.43 -28.08
N PRO A 50 39.39 -6.45 -27.20
CA PRO A 50 38.61 -7.65 -27.47
C PRO A 50 37.12 -7.31 -27.56
N PHE A 51 36.48 -7.79 -28.64
CA PHE A 51 35.03 -7.73 -28.82
C PHE A 51 34.32 -8.32 -27.60
N VAL A 52 33.49 -7.51 -26.94
CA VAL A 52 32.57 -7.99 -25.91
C VAL A 52 31.49 -8.82 -26.62
N THR A 53 31.45 -10.12 -26.36
CA THR A 53 30.42 -11.00 -26.94
C THR A 53 29.05 -10.71 -26.32
N ASP A 54 27.96 -11.05 -27.02
CA ASP A 54 26.59 -10.82 -26.53
C ASP A 54 26.33 -11.48 -25.16
N SER A 55 27.05 -12.56 -24.85
CA SER A 55 27.04 -13.21 -23.52
C SER A 55 27.57 -12.29 -22.42
N THR A 56 28.69 -11.60 -22.66
CA THR A 56 29.29 -10.68 -21.69
C THR A 56 28.47 -9.39 -21.57
N LYS A 57 27.79 -8.98 -22.64
CA LYS A 57 26.84 -7.86 -22.65
C LYS A 57 25.63 -8.17 -21.75
N ASN A 58 25.13 -9.40 -21.78
CA ASN A 58 24.03 -9.86 -20.91
C ASN A 58 24.47 -10.06 -19.45
N GLU A 59 25.71 -10.49 -19.18
CA GLU A 59 26.26 -10.50 -17.81
C GLU A 59 26.41 -9.08 -17.24
N ILE A 60 26.88 -8.12 -18.05
CA ILE A 60 26.95 -6.72 -17.65
C ILE A 60 25.54 -6.13 -17.46
N LEU A 61 24.57 -6.51 -18.29
CA LEU A 61 23.16 -6.12 -18.12
C LEU A 61 22.56 -6.70 -16.82
N ASN A 62 22.92 -7.93 -16.45
CA ASN A 62 22.52 -8.54 -15.18
C ASN A 62 23.25 -7.95 -13.97
N LEU A 63 24.49 -7.46 -14.13
CA LEU A 63 25.24 -6.75 -13.09
C LEU A 63 24.79 -5.29 -12.91
N LEU A 64 24.32 -4.66 -13.99
CA LEU A 64 23.69 -3.33 -13.99
C LEU A 64 22.20 -3.36 -13.63
N ASN A 65 21.62 -4.56 -13.46
CA ASN A 65 20.32 -4.74 -12.84
C ASN A 65 20.56 -5.06 -11.37
N PRO A 66 20.66 -4.05 -10.49
CA PRO A 66 20.89 -4.33 -9.10
C PRO A 66 19.59 -4.93 -8.56
N ASN A 67 19.55 -6.25 -8.43
CA ASN A 67 18.82 -6.87 -7.34
C ASN A 67 19.53 -6.41 -6.06
N THR A 68 19.26 -5.17 -5.67
CA THR A 68 19.59 -4.66 -4.36
C THR A 68 18.86 -5.55 -3.37
N HIS A 69 19.61 -6.43 -2.71
CA HIS A 69 19.26 -7.01 -1.41
C HIS A 69 19.26 -5.94 -0.29
N SER A 70 18.79 -4.74 -0.62
CA SER A 70 18.38 -3.67 0.29
C SER A 70 17.43 -2.72 -0.45
N SER A 71 16.41 -3.25 -1.12
CA SER A 71 15.18 -2.46 -1.21
C SER A 71 14.52 -2.53 0.18
N SER A 72 14.88 -1.59 1.04
CA SER A 72 13.80 -0.90 1.75
C SER A 72 12.78 -0.58 0.67
N ALA A 73 11.67 -1.34 0.65
CA ALA A 73 10.57 -1.09 -0.26
C ALA A 73 10.38 0.43 -0.30
N LEU A 74 10.31 1.02 -1.49
CA LEU A 74 9.73 2.36 -1.62
C LEU A 74 8.30 2.19 -1.12
N LEU A 75 8.13 2.35 0.19
CA LEU A 75 6.85 2.25 0.82
C LEU A 75 6.06 3.45 0.29
N GLU A 76 4.91 3.19 -0.33
CA GLU A 76 4.01 4.25 -0.73
C GLU A 76 3.56 5.00 0.52
N GLU A 77 4.15 6.16 0.74
CA GLU A 77 3.79 7.04 1.82
C GLU A 77 2.69 8.00 1.36
N PHE A 78 1.45 7.71 1.72
CA PHE A 78 0.30 8.58 1.48
C PHE A 78 -0.34 9.02 2.80
N GLY A 79 -1.04 10.15 2.74
CA GLY A 79 -1.98 10.57 3.79
C GLY A 79 -3.36 10.00 3.53
N THR A 80 -4.20 9.93 4.56
CA THR A 80 -5.57 9.45 4.43
C THR A 80 -6.56 10.48 4.93
N LEU A 81 -7.79 10.43 4.43
CA LEU A 81 -8.86 11.31 4.91
C LEU A 81 -10.23 10.64 4.89
N PHE A 82 -11.12 11.12 5.77
CA PHE A 82 -12.52 10.73 5.81
C PHE A 82 -13.38 11.86 6.40
N VAL A 83 -14.65 11.92 6.03
CA VAL A 83 -15.64 12.78 6.71
C VAL A 83 -16.14 12.01 7.93
N ALA A 84 -16.05 12.63 9.11
CA ALA A 84 -16.45 11.97 10.35
C ALA A 84 -17.97 11.69 10.35
N PRO A 85 -18.43 10.58 10.97
CA PRO A 85 -19.84 10.33 11.17
C PRO A 85 -20.45 11.40 12.10
N GLY A 86 -21.77 11.52 12.06
CA GLY A 86 -22.50 12.50 12.87
C GLY A 86 -22.45 13.92 12.29
N PHE A 87 -23.32 14.78 12.84
CA PHE A 87 -23.43 16.18 12.44
C PHE A 87 -23.15 17.08 13.64
N HIS A 88 -22.44 18.18 13.39
CA HIS A 88 -21.89 19.04 14.43
C HIS A 88 -22.29 20.48 14.17
N ASN A 89 -22.60 21.18 15.25
CA ASN A 89 -22.57 22.63 15.22
C ASN A 89 -21.09 23.10 15.17
N GLY A 90 -20.86 24.41 15.03
CA GLY A 90 -19.52 24.96 14.91
C GLY A 90 -18.71 24.99 16.23
N GLY A 91 -19.31 24.61 17.36
CA GLY A 91 -18.71 24.69 18.69
C GLY A 91 -18.27 23.32 19.23
N PHE A 92 -16.96 23.06 19.22
CA PHE A 92 -16.33 21.84 19.74
C PHE A 92 -15.89 22.00 21.19
N SER A 93 -16.81 22.38 22.09
CA SER A 93 -16.53 22.66 23.52
C SER A 93 -15.46 23.75 23.74
N TYR A 94 -15.01 23.94 24.98
CA TYR A 94 -13.95 24.89 25.30
C TYR A 94 -12.57 24.52 24.70
N GLU A 95 -12.38 23.27 24.26
CA GLU A 95 -11.14 22.79 23.66
C GLU A 95 -11.02 23.09 22.16
N GLY A 96 -12.11 23.50 21.51
CA GLY A 96 -12.16 23.88 20.09
C GLY A 96 -11.57 22.81 19.17
N ILE A 97 -10.57 23.20 18.37
CA ILE A 97 -9.89 22.30 17.42
C ILE A 97 -9.36 21.02 18.09
N SER A 98 -8.88 21.10 19.34
CA SER A 98 -8.35 19.91 20.01
C SER A 98 -9.43 18.86 20.29
N ALA A 99 -10.66 19.28 20.62
CA ALA A 99 -11.79 18.37 20.75
C ALA A 99 -12.22 17.80 19.38
N ALA A 100 -12.15 18.59 18.30
CA ALA A 100 -12.40 18.09 16.96
C ALA A 100 -11.37 17.03 16.53
N ASP A 101 -10.09 17.21 16.86
CA ASP A 101 -9.05 16.19 16.64
C ASP A 101 -9.35 14.92 17.46
N LYS A 102 -9.73 15.05 18.73
CA LYS A 102 -10.16 13.89 19.56
C LYS A 102 -11.35 13.17 18.91
N TYR A 103 -12.32 13.92 18.38
CA TYR A 103 -13.47 13.34 17.68
C TYR A 103 -13.04 12.57 16.43
N CYS A 104 -12.13 13.12 15.63
CA CYS A 104 -11.56 12.41 14.49
C CYS A 104 -10.91 11.08 14.90
N ASN A 105 -10.10 11.10 15.97
CA ASN A 105 -9.43 9.88 16.44
C ASN A 105 -10.38 8.84 17.04
N ALA A 106 -11.50 9.27 17.63
CA ALA A 106 -12.52 8.37 18.15
C ALA A 106 -13.39 7.74 17.04
N ASN A 107 -13.45 8.35 15.85
CA ASN A 107 -14.33 7.93 14.76
C ASN A 107 -13.57 7.45 13.52
N ILE A 108 -12.34 7.00 13.70
CA ILE A 108 -11.55 6.37 12.64
C ILE A 108 -12.35 5.17 12.08
N PRO A 109 -12.65 5.12 10.77
CA PRO A 109 -13.37 3.99 10.20
C PRO A 109 -12.60 2.68 10.40
N ALA A 110 -13.32 1.62 10.78
CA ALA A 110 -12.73 0.29 10.85
C ALA A 110 -12.18 -0.09 9.48
N GLY A 111 -10.92 -0.57 9.43
CA GLY A 111 -10.27 -0.96 8.17
C GLY A 111 -9.66 0.16 7.37
N SER A 112 -9.71 1.38 7.90
CA SER A 112 -8.92 2.46 7.37
C SER A 112 -7.42 2.17 7.49
N PHE A 113 -6.64 2.76 6.58
CA PHE A 113 -5.17 2.81 6.64
C PHE A 113 -4.65 3.73 7.77
N ALA A 114 -5.48 3.99 8.79
CA ALA A 114 -5.08 4.66 10.00
C ALA A 114 -3.96 3.88 10.68
N ALA A 115 -2.77 4.48 10.77
CA ALA A 115 -1.71 3.92 11.61
C ALA A 115 -2.24 3.72 13.02
N ALA A 116 -1.89 2.58 13.62
CA ALA A 116 -1.73 2.56 15.06
C ALA A 116 -0.64 3.59 15.44
N GLY A 117 -1.05 4.79 15.87
CA GLY A 117 -0.18 5.78 16.51
C GLY A 117 -0.02 7.16 15.86
N ALA A 118 -0.52 7.43 14.65
CA ALA A 118 -0.51 8.79 14.09
C ALA A 118 -1.93 9.40 14.17
N PRO A 119 -2.16 10.43 15.01
CA PRO A 119 -3.50 10.93 15.23
C PRO A 119 -4.05 11.66 13.99
N TYR A 120 -5.32 11.43 13.67
CA TYR A 120 -6.05 12.24 12.72
C TYR A 120 -6.26 13.64 13.28
N LYS A 121 -6.26 14.64 12.40
CA LYS A 121 -6.57 16.03 12.73
C LYS A 121 -7.74 16.52 11.89
N ALA A 122 -8.61 17.33 12.48
CA ALA A 122 -9.71 17.96 11.78
C ALA A 122 -9.21 19.08 10.84
N LEU A 123 -9.75 19.16 9.63
CA LEU A 123 -9.56 20.32 8.74
C LEU A 123 -10.39 21.49 9.26
N LEU A 124 -9.88 22.17 10.29
CA LEU A 124 -10.46 23.36 10.89
C LEU A 124 -9.37 24.41 11.03
N ALA A 125 -9.57 25.61 10.48
CA ALA A 125 -8.60 26.67 10.50
C ALA A 125 -8.90 27.68 11.61
N ASN A 126 -7.85 28.11 12.29
CA ASN A 126 -7.92 29.18 13.27
C ASN A 126 -6.60 29.94 13.37
N ASN A 127 -6.68 31.27 13.34
CA ASN A 127 -5.56 32.18 13.54
C ASN A 127 -5.79 33.14 14.74
N LEU A 128 -6.84 32.93 15.53
CA LEU A 128 -7.21 33.80 16.66
C LEU A 128 -6.38 33.53 17.92
N GLY A 129 -5.88 34.61 18.53
CA GLY A 129 -5.41 34.68 19.92
C GLY A 129 -4.22 33.78 20.28
N THR A 130 -3.61 34.00 21.45
CA THR A 130 -2.55 33.11 21.99
C THR A 130 -3.10 31.94 22.81
N ASN A 131 -4.38 32.01 23.18
CA ASN A 131 -5.02 31.07 24.12
C ASN A 131 -5.97 30.07 23.43
N LEU A 132 -6.12 30.16 22.11
CA LEU A 132 -6.92 29.23 21.31
C LEU A 132 -5.99 28.39 20.44
N TYR A 133 -6.39 27.16 20.14
CA TYR A 133 -5.64 26.30 19.25
C TYR A 133 -5.59 26.90 17.85
N LYS A 134 -4.39 27.22 17.37
CA LYS A 134 -4.17 27.70 16.02
C LYS A 134 -3.93 26.55 15.06
N ARG A 135 -4.50 26.70 13.86
CA ARG A 135 -4.27 25.83 12.71
C ARG A 135 -4.35 26.70 11.47
N VAL A 136 -3.20 27.03 10.91
CA VAL A 136 -3.04 28.00 9.83
C VAL A 136 -2.39 27.31 8.65
N ALA A 137 -3.07 27.36 7.50
CA ALA A 137 -2.56 26.80 6.24
C ALA A 137 -1.61 27.76 5.52
N THR A 138 -1.94 29.05 5.56
CA THR A 138 -1.21 30.12 4.91
C THR A 138 -1.66 31.49 5.44
N VAL A 139 -0.77 32.48 5.39
CA VAL A 139 -1.10 33.89 5.66
C VAL A 139 -1.44 34.60 4.36
N THR A 140 -0.64 34.37 3.33
CA THR A 140 -0.83 34.89 1.97
C THR A 140 -1.58 33.86 1.11
N PRO A 141 -2.60 34.25 0.33
CA PRO A 141 -3.38 33.34 -0.53
C PRO A 141 -2.53 32.32 -1.31
N ASN A 142 -2.79 31.03 -1.10
CA ASN A 142 -2.13 29.90 -1.77
C ASN A 142 -0.59 29.78 -1.64
N VAL A 143 0.07 30.53 -0.75
CA VAL A 143 1.54 30.54 -0.65
C VAL A 143 2.11 29.46 0.27
N GLY A 144 1.41 29.13 1.35
CA GLY A 144 1.89 28.24 2.41
C GLY A 144 2.82 28.91 3.43
N ASP A 145 2.83 30.24 3.51
CA ASP A 145 3.63 30.99 4.48
C ASP A 145 2.96 31.06 5.85
N GLY A 146 3.75 31.09 6.92
CA GLY A 146 3.22 31.20 8.29
C GLY A 146 2.37 30.02 8.75
N GLN A 147 2.60 28.82 8.19
CA GLN A 147 1.92 27.59 8.61
C GLN A 147 2.10 27.31 10.10
N GLU A 148 1.00 26.99 10.77
CA GLU A 148 0.97 26.62 12.18
C GLU A 148 0.04 25.44 12.37
N ASP A 149 0.54 24.36 12.97
CA ASP A 149 -0.17 23.07 13.13
C ASP A 149 -0.89 22.56 11.87
N TRP A 150 -0.35 22.85 10.68
CA TRP A 150 -0.99 22.48 9.43
C TRP A 150 -1.02 20.97 9.22
N ILE A 151 -2.16 20.47 8.72
CA ILE A 151 -2.49 19.04 8.74
C ILE A 151 -2.00 18.30 7.49
N PHE A 152 -1.95 18.99 6.36
CA PHE A 152 -1.48 18.42 5.11
C PHE A 152 0.04 18.52 5.01
N LYS A 153 0.68 17.47 4.47
CA LYS A 153 2.13 17.37 4.34
C LYS A 153 2.58 17.73 2.93
N PRO A 154 3.78 18.31 2.75
CA PRO A 154 4.36 18.55 1.44
C PRO A 154 4.42 17.32 0.54
N ASN A 155 4.19 17.50 -0.77
CA ASN A 155 4.38 16.50 -1.82
C ASN A 155 3.74 15.14 -1.49
N THR A 156 2.55 15.16 -0.89
CA THR A 156 1.92 13.96 -0.34
C THR A 156 0.62 13.68 -1.08
N GLU A 157 0.46 12.44 -1.54
CA GLU A 157 -0.82 11.96 -2.04
C GLU A 157 -1.76 11.69 -0.87
N TYR A 158 -2.99 12.21 -0.96
CA TYR A 158 -4.05 11.94 -0.01
C TYR A 158 -5.10 11.06 -0.65
N ARG A 159 -5.39 9.95 0.01
CA ARG A 159 -6.41 8.99 -0.40
C ARG A 159 -7.56 8.99 0.61
N ARG A 160 -8.74 8.53 0.21
CA ARG A 160 -9.77 8.18 1.19
C ARG A 160 -9.26 7.06 2.10
N THR A 161 -9.96 6.82 3.20
CA THR A 161 -9.61 5.74 4.13
C THR A 161 -9.66 4.34 3.52
N ASP A 162 -10.19 4.17 2.30
CA ASP A 162 -10.05 2.95 1.50
C ASP A 162 -8.63 2.71 0.96
N GLY A 163 -7.72 3.69 1.10
CA GLY A 163 -6.32 3.63 0.69
C GLY A 163 -6.06 3.51 -0.81
N VAL A 164 -7.10 3.63 -1.63
CA VAL A 164 -7.04 3.47 -3.09
C VAL A 164 -7.61 4.67 -3.82
N THR A 165 -8.65 5.31 -3.29
CA THR A 165 -9.30 6.45 -3.93
C THR A 165 -8.48 7.71 -3.69
N LYS A 166 -7.61 8.03 -4.66
CA LYS A 166 -6.87 9.29 -4.68
C LYS A 166 -7.81 10.49 -4.70
N VAL A 167 -7.63 11.40 -3.76
CA VAL A 167 -8.36 12.67 -3.66
C VAL A 167 -7.52 13.79 -4.26
N MET A 168 -6.27 13.94 -3.81
CA MET A 168 -5.37 14.99 -4.27
C MET A 168 -3.90 14.63 -4.04
N THR A 169 -3.02 15.41 -4.65
CA THR A 169 -1.60 15.47 -4.28
C THR A 169 -1.27 16.91 -3.89
N THR A 170 -0.71 17.10 -2.70
CA THR A 170 -0.31 18.42 -2.23
C THR A 170 1.01 18.86 -2.87
N ASN A 171 1.20 20.18 -2.98
CA ASN A 171 2.43 20.80 -3.47
C ASN A 171 3.56 20.76 -2.42
N SER A 172 4.69 21.41 -2.73
CA SER A 172 5.89 21.44 -1.87
C SER A 172 5.70 22.12 -0.52
N VAL A 173 4.59 22.83 -0.30
CA VAL A 173 4.23 23.46 0.98
C VAL A 173 3.04 22.77 1.65
N GLY A 174 2.53 21.66 1.11
CA GLY A 174 1.42 20.92 1.71
C GLY A 174 0.06 21.56 1.48
N LEU A 175 -0.12 22.36 0.42
CA LEU A 175 -1.41 22.89 -0.04
C LEU A 175 -1.84 22.25 -1.36
N PHE A 176 -3.10 22.40 -1.74
CA PHE A 176 -3.62 22.02 -3.06
C PHE A 176 -4.10 23.26 -3.81
N ASP A 177 -3.65 23.46 -5.04
CA ASP A 177 -3.93 24.69 -5.78
C ASP A 177 -5.18 24.58 -6.65
N PHE A 178 -6.31 25.02 -6.08
CA PHE A 178 -7.60 25.07 -6.76
C PHE A 178 -7.67 26.09 -7.92
N THR A 179 -6.65 26.94 -8.10
CA THR A 179 -6.61 27.88 -9.24
C THR A 179 -6.18 27.20 -10.54
N ASN A 180 -5.44 26.09 -10.43
CA ASN A 180 -4.86 25.38 -11.55
C ASN A 180 -5.52 24.01 -11.78
N GLU A 181 -6.02 23.36 -10.73
CA GLU A 181 -6.54 21.99 -10.80
C GLU A 181 -7.77 21.77 -9.90
N ASN A 182 -8.49 20.68 -10.17
CA ASN A 182 -9.54 20.14 -9.29
C ASN A 182 -9.03 18.88 -8.59
N LEU A 183 -9.61 18.54 -7.44
CA LEU A 183 -9.41 17.25 -6.79
C LEU A 183 -9.68 16.12 -7.80
N THR A 184 -8.88 15.07 -7.75
CA THR A 184 -9.07 13.86 -8.58
C THR A 184 -10.39 13.17 -8.25
N ASN A 185 -10.72 13.11 -6.96
CA ASN A 185 -12.02 12.66 -6.44
C ASN A 185 -12.42 13.57 -5.28
N PRO A 186 -13.73 13.73 -4.98
CA PRO A 186 -14.14 14.53 -3.84
C PRO A 186 -13.77 13.85 -2.51
N PHE A 187 -13.82 14.57 -1.38
CA PHE A 187 -13.52 13.99 -0.07
C PHE A 187 -14.44 12.81 0.28
N THR A 188 -15.70 12.86 -0.14
CA THR A 188 -16.68 11.78 -0.05
C THR A 188 -17.65 11.81 -1.24
N SER A 189 -18.35 10.71 -1.52
CA SER A 189 -19.45 10.70 -2.50
C SER A 189 -20.79 11.16 -1.91
N THR A 190 -20.91 11.22 -0.58
CA THR A 190 -22.12 11.66 0.11
C THR A 190 -22.24 13.18 0.08
N PHE A 191 -23.43 13.69 -0.23
CA PHE A 191 -23.72 15.12 -0.14
C PHE A 191 -23.75 15.57 1.33
N VAL A 192 -22.64 16.16 1.79
CA VAL A 192 -22.44 16.61 3.18
C VAL A 192 -21.51 17.83 3.18
N ASN A 193 -21.76 18.76 4.10
CA ASN A 193 -20.89 19.92 4.31
C ASN A 193 -19.83 19.61 5.37
N ILE A 194 -18.70 20.30 5.31
CA ILE A 194 -17.64 20.22 6.31
C ILE A 194 -17.28 21.61 6.80
N TRP A 195 -17.29 21.81 8.12
CA TRP A 195 -16.71 23.01 8.71
C TRP A 195 -15.22 23.09 8.35
N THR A 196 -14.74 24.27 7.98
CA THR A 196 -13.32 24.47 7.60
C THR A 196 -12.69 25.72 8.19
N GLY A 197 -13.40 26.84 8.25
CA GLY A 197 -12.83 28.14 8.64
C GLY A 197 -11.82 28.70 7.65
N LEU A 198 -11.77 28.13 6.45
CA LEU A 198 -10.90 28.52 5.35
C LEU A 198 -11.66 29.41 4.37
N ASN A 199 -10.91 30.22 3.63
CA ASN A 199 -11.32 30.78 2.35
C ASN A 199 -10.91 29.83 1.19
N PRO A 200 -11.38 30.05 -0.05
CA PRO A 200 -11.01 29.23 -1.22
C PRO A 200 -9.51 29.15 -1.52
N ASP A 201 -8.73 30.09 -1.00
CA ASP A 201 -7.30 30.26 -1.21
C ASP A 201 -6.44 29.80 -0.03
N TRP A 202 -7.03 28.96 0.83
CA TRP A 202 -6.46 28.42 2.07
C TRP A 202 -6.20 29.43 3.18
N THR A 203 -6.44 30.73 2.98
CA THR A 203 -6.30 31.68 4.09
C THR A 203 -7.33 31.38 5.17
N THR A 204 -6.93 31.53 6.44
CA THR A 204 -7.88 31.40 7.54
C THR A 204 -8.79 32.63 7.57
N ARG A 205 -10.10 32.42 7.66
CA ARG A 205 -11.02 33.54 7.77
C ARG A 205 -11.02 34.10 9.20
N GLY A 206 -10.45 35.30 9.35
CA GLY A 206 -10.31 35.97 10.65
C GLY A 206 -11.51 36.86 11.03
N VAL A 207 -11.64 37.14 12.33
CA VAL A 207 -12.71 37.97 12.96
C VAL A 207 -12.68 39.47 12.61
N SER A 208 -11.70 39.95 11.85
CA SER A 208 -11.49 41.39 11.61
C SER A 208 -12.41 42.00 10.55
N VAL A 209 -13.26 41.19 9.91
CA VAL A 209 -14.42 41.69 9.14
C VAL A 209 -15.56 41.89 10.11
N ARG A 210 -16.23 43.06 10.05
CA ARG A 210 -17.40 43.40 10.88
C ARG A 210 -18.60 42.53 10.49
N THR A 211 -18.53 41.28 10.93
CA THR A 211 -19.53 40.21 11.07
C THR A 211 -18.66 38.97 11.38
N ASP A 212 -18.45 38.64 12.66
CA ASP A 212 -18.71 37.33 13.29
C ASP A 212 -18.56 35.98 12.52
N GLN A 213 -17.99 35.95 11.32
CA GLN A 213 -17.99 34.85 10.36
C GLN A 213 -16.56 34.46 10.02
N GLY A 214 -16.07 33.39 10.65
CA GLY A 214 -14.78 32.84 10.26
C GLY A 214 -14.64 31.41 10.67
N ASN A 215 -14.78 31.15 11.97
CA ASN A 215 -14.46 29.85 12.53
C ASN A 215 -15.06 29.64 13.93
N CYS A 216 -16.23 30.23 14.23
CA CYS A 216 -16.91 30.03 15.50
C CYS A 216 -16.05 30.33 16.75
N ILE A 217 -15.29 31.44 16.67
CA ILE A 217 -14.31 31.88 17.67
C ILE A 217 -13.36 30.74 18.04
N GLY A 218 -12.53 30.36 17.08
CA GLY A 218 -11.59 29.25 17.24
C GLY A 218 -12.28 27.93 17.57
N TRP A 219 -13.50 27.77 17.06
CA TRP A 219 -14.34 26.57 17.17
C TRP A 219 -14.80 26.26 18.58
N THR A 220 -14.79 27.24 19.48
CA THR A 220 -15.22 27.04 20.87
C THR A 220 -16.69 27.37 21.11
N LEU A 221 -17.30 28.13 20.20
CA LEU A 221 -18.63 28.69 20.37
C LEU A 221 -19.65 27.93 19.52
N GLY A 222 -20.69 27.42 20.18
CA GLY A 222 -21.82 26.72 19.56
C GLY A 222 -23.13 27.49 19.62
N VAL A 223 -23.08 28.82 19.76
CA VAL A 223 -24.27 29.69 19.77
C VAL A 223 -24.36 30.45 18.44
N GLY A 224 -25.56 30.61 17.90
CA GLY A 224 -25.76 31.34 16.64
C GLY A 224 -25.72 32.84 16.79
N GLU A 225 -26.35 33.38 17.84
CA GLU A 225 -26.40 34.83 18.09
C GLU A 225 -26.34 35.12 19.59
N TYR A 226 -25.52 36.11 19.98
CA TYR A 226 -25.50 36.64 21.35
C TYR A 226 -25.17 38.13 21.33
N ALA A 227 -25.89 38.91 22.15
CA ALA A 227 -25.73 40.36 22.24
C ALA A 227 -25.80 41.11 20.88
N ASN A 228 -26.69 40.67 19.98
CA ASN A 228 -26.86 41.18 18.60
C ASN A 228 -25.63 40.98 17.70
N ILE A 229 -24.85 39.92 17.96
CA ILE A 229 -23.70 39.48 17.15
C ILE A 229 -23.97 38.04 16.72
N VAL A 230 -23.90 37.75 15.42
CA VAL A 230 -24.27 36.47 14.79
C VAL A 230 -23.02 35.61 14.53
N TYR A 231 -22.63 34.77 15.48
CA TYR A 231 -21.45 33.93 15.31
C TYR A 231 -21.63 32.90 14.19
N GLY A 232 -20.67 32.88 13.26
CA GLY A 232 -20.63 31.98 12.12
C GLY A 232 -19.26 31.37 11.85
N GLY A 233 -19.32 30.21 11.20
CA GLY A 233 -18.16 29.52 10.62
C GLY A 233 -18.29 29.44 9.10
N THR A 234 -17.18 29.20 8.41
CA THR A 234 -17.23 28.80 7.00
C THR A 234 -17.19 27.30 6.86
N PHE A 235 -17.88 26.79 5.83
CA PHE A 235 -17.89 25.39 5.48
C PHE A 235 -17.68 25.19 3.99
N GLY A 236 -17.19 24.02 3.60
CA GLY A 236 -17.14 23.52 2.22
C GLY A 236 -18.14 22.37 2.00
N VAL A 237 -18.30 21.97 0.75
CA VAL A 237 -19.20 20.90 0.30
C VAL A 237 -18.36 19.67 -0.09
N ALA A 238 -18.35 18.65 0.77
CA ALA A 238 -17.34 17.58 0.72
C ALA A 238 -17.44 16.64 -0.50
N ASN A 239 -18.54 16.68 -1.24
CA ASN A 239 -18.71 15.95 -2.50
C ASN A 239 -18.32 16.76 -3.75
N MET A 240 -17.81 17.98 -3.59
CA MET A 240 -17.28 18.80 -4.68
C MET A 240 -15.79 18.52 -4.91
N ILE A 241 -15.32 18.84 -6.12
CA ILE A 241 -13.91 18.65 -6.52
C ILE A 241 -13.15 19.94 -6.76
N ASN A 242 -13.83 21.08 -6.82
CA ASN A 242 -13.22 22.40 -6.96
C ASN A 242 -13.08 23.06 -5.58
N SER A 243 -12.75 24.36 -5.55
CA SER A 243 -12.58 25.11 -4.30
C SER A 243 -13.81 25.09 -3.36
N HIS A 244 -15.01 24.81 -3.89
CA HIS A 244 -16.20 24.59 -3.07
C HIS A 244 -16.06 23.43 -2.08
N ALA A 245 -15.12 22.51 -2.31
CA ALA A 245 -14.81 21.42 -1.39
C ALA A 245 -14.33 21.92 -0.02
N ILE A 246 -13.63 23.07 0.03
CA ILE A 246 -13.08 23.64 1.28
C ILE A 246 -13.78 24.93 1.71
N PHE A 247 -14.42 25.64 0.80
CA PHE A 247 -15.21 26.84 1.10
C PHE A 247 -16.35 27.00 0.10
N ASP A 248 -17.58 27.04 0.59
CA ASP A 248 -18.78 27.31 -0.22
C ASP A 248 -19.59 28.46 0.36
N ASN A 249 -19.92 28.39 1.65
CA ASN A 249 -20.76 29.39 2.31
C ASN A 249 -20.47 29.45 3.83
N PHE A 250 -21.25 30.25 4.54
CA PHE A 250 -21.24 30.38 6.00
C PHE A 250 -22.54 29.84 6.61
N ALA A 251 -22.43 29.38 7.85
CA ALA A 251 -23.58 29.03 8.69
C ALA A 251 -23.34 29.54 10.12
N THR A 252 -24.43 29.75 10.86
CA THR A 252 -24.34 30.13 12.27
C THR A 252 -23.74 29.00 13.10
N CYS A 253 -23.05 29.32 14.17
CA CYS A 253 -22.28 28.32 14.92
C CYS A 253 -23.12 27.32 15.71
N ASP A 254 -24.42 27.54 15.86
CA ASP A 254 -25.40 26.58 16.38
C ASP A 254 -26.00 25.66 15.30
N SER A 255 -25.77 25.96 14.02
CA SER A 255 -26.33 25.20 12.91
C SER A 255 -25.68 23.84 12.75
N THR A 256 -26.50 22.79 12.61
CA THR A 256 -26.06 21.44 12.24
C THR A 256 -26.22 21.14 10.75
N ALA A 257 -26.72 22.10 9.97
CA ALA A 257 -26.82 22.05 8.52
C ALA A 257 -26.58 23.44 7.90
N GLY A 258 -26.01 23.48 6.69
CA GLY A 258 -25.66 24.71 5.99
C GLY A 258 -26.29 24.77 4.60
N VAL A 259 -26.84 25.93 4.23
CA VAL A 259 -27.38 26.17 2.87
C VAL A 259 -26.22 26.39 1.91
N THR A 260 -26.11 25.52 0.92
CA THR A 260 -25.01 25.56 -0.05
C THR A 260 -25.34 26.47 -1.22
N SER A 261 -24.32 27.00 -1.90
CA SER A 261 -24.49 27.66 -3.19
C SER A 261 -24.96 26.69 -4.30
N GLN A 262 -24.87 25.38 -4.02
CA GLN A 262 -25.18 24.29 -4.94
C GLN A 262 -26.62 23.76 -4.82
N GLY A 263 -27.42 24.27 -3.87
CA GLY A 263 -28.82 23.88 -3.71
C GLY A 263 -29.27 23.71 -2.25
N PRO A 264 -29.84 22.55 -1.86
CA PRO A 264 -30.47 22.39 -0.56
C PRO A 264 -29.46 22.43 0.59
N ALA A 265 -29.97 22.67 1.81
CA ALA A 265 -29.18 22.55 3.01
C ALA A 265 -28.66 21.11 3.18
N ALA A 266 -27.37 20.97 3.48
CA ALA A 266 -26.76 19.69 3.79
C ALA A 266 -26.27 19.68 5.25
N PRO A 267 -26.26 18.52 5.91
CA PRO A 267 -25.71 18.41 7.26
C PRO A 267 -24.23 18.81 7.32
N LEU A 268 -23.80 19.37 8.45
CA LEU A 268 -22.42 19.82 8.69
C LEU A 268 -21.66 18.79 9.52
N SER A 269 -20.48 18.38 9.05
CA SER A 269 -19.55 17.51 9.74
C SER A 269 -18.13 18.11 9.72
N ILE A 270 -17.10 17.28 9.99
CA ILE A 270 -15.69 17.64 9.90
C ILE A 270 -14.96 16.65 9.01
N LEU A 271 -13.98 17.16 8.26
CA LEU A 271 -13.03 16.33 7.52
C LEU A 271 -11.85 15.98 8.42
N CYS A 272 -11.61 14.69 8.62
CA CYS A 272 -10.49 14.16 9.39
C CYS A 272 -9.36 13.76 8.45
N VAL A 273 -8.16 14.28 8.70
CA VAL A 273 -6.96 14.07 7.89
C VAL A 273 -5.89 13.37 8.72
N GLY A 274 -5.48 12.20 8.27
CA GLY A 274 -4.36 11.43 8.79
C GLY A 274 -3.07 11.87 8.10
N GLN A 275 -1.98 11.96 8.87
CA GLN A 275 -0.66 12.29 8.32
C GLN A 275 -0.11 11.11 7.48
N LYS A 276 1.06 11.33 6.88
CA LYS A 276 1.81 10.32 6.12
C LYS A 276 1.98 9.05 6.96
N VAL A 277 1.34 7.95 6.55
CA VAL A 277 1.41 6.67 7.27
C VAL A 277 2.16 5.64 6.44
N GLN A 278 3.16 5.04 7.10
CA GLN A 278 3.82 3.83 6.65
C GLN A 278 2.96 2.63 7.04
N ARG A 279 2.39 1.91 6.07
CA ARG A 279 1.70 0.65 6.34
C ARG A 279 2.75 -0.42 6.70
N ASN A 280 2.70 -0.95 7.92
CA ASN A 280 3.61 -1.99 8.42
C ASN A 280 3.10 -3.43 8.24
N TYR A 281 2.05 -3.61 7.44
CA TYR A 281 1.46 -4.90 7.09
C TYR A 281 1.32 -5.02 5.57
N LYS A 282 1.17 -6.25 5.08
CA LYS A 282 0.93 -6.57 3.67
C LYS A 282 -0.43 -7.25 3.49
N PHE A 283 -0.97 -7.16 2.29
CA PHE A 283 -2.23 -7.78 1.93
C PHE A 283 -2.03 -9.18 1.37
N LEU A 284 -3.04 -10.02 1.59
CA LEU A 284 -3.27 -11.24 0.85
C LEU A 284 -4.76 -11.36 0.53
N PHE A 285 -5.08 -12.09 -0.53
CA PHE A 285 -6.45 -12.39 -0.90
C PHE A 285 -6.55 -13.73 -1.63
N VAL A 286 -7.72 -14.36 -1.52
CA VAL A 286 -8.05 -15.56 -2.29
C VAL A 286 -8.89 -15.15 -3.49
N THR A 287 -8.58 -15.68 -4.66
CA THR A 287 -9.37 -15.41 -5.87
C THR A 287 -10.70 -16.19 -5.82
N PRO A 288 -11.87 -15.55 -6.01
CA PRO A 288 -13.17 -16.22 -5.91
C PRO A 288 -13.52 -17.08 -7.14
N THR A 289 -12.87 -16.78 -8.28
CA THR A 289 -13.12 -17.47 -9.56
C THR A 289 -12.41 -18.82 -9.58
N ALA A 290 -13.17 -19.86 -9.92
CA ALA A 290 -12.67 -21.23 -10.01
C ALA A 290 -11.62 -21.40 -11.12
N HIS A 291 -10.51 -22.05 -10.82
CA HIS A 291 -9.41 -22.31 -11.73
C HIS A 291 -8.84 -23.72 -11.54
N ASN A 292 -8.41 -24.33 -12.63
CA ASN A 292 -7.80 -25.65 -12.60
C ASN A 292 -6.31 -25.53 -12.21
N GLY A 293 -5.58 -26.64 -12.15
CA GLY A 293 -4.16 -26.66 -11.81
C GLY A 293 -3.22 -26.17 -12.93
N ASP A 294 -3.75 -25.82 -14.11
CA ASP A 294 -2.95 -25.36 -15.25
C ASP A 294 -2.82 -23.83 -15.23
N TRP A 295 -1.91 -23.33 -14.42
CA TRP A 295 -1.69 -21.90 -14.24
C TRP A 295 -0.76 -21.28 -15.30
N GLY A 296 -0.27 -22.05 -16.27
CA GLY A 296 0.84 -21.60 -17.14
C GLY A 296 2.12 -21.35 -16.33
N GLY A 297 2.32 -22.16 -15.29
CA GLY A 297 3.44 -22.06 -14.36
C GLY A 297 3.26 -20.98 -13.30
N VAL A 298 4.27 -20.85 -12.43
CA VAL A 298 4.27 -19.86 -11.34
C VAL A 298 4.10 -18.43 -11.87
N SER A 299 4.68 -18.11 -13.03
CA SER A 299 4.55 -16.80 -13.66
C SER A 299 3.13 -16.51 -14.17
N GLY A 300 2.44 -17.52 -14.70
CA GLY A 300 1.04 -17.35 -15.11
C GLY A 300 0.12 -17.18 -13.90
N ALA A 301 0.38 -17.88 -12.79
CA ALA A 301 -0.31 -17.66 -11.53
C ALA A 301 -0.10 -16.24 -10.97
N ASP A 302 1.11 -15.70 -11.05
CA ASP A 302 1.40 -14.30 -10.68
C ASP A 302 0.63 -13.32 -11.56
N THR A 303 0.62 -13.55 -12.88
CA THR A 303 -0.14 -12.72 -13.84
C THR A 303 -1.63 -12.74 -13.50
N TYR A 304 -2.16 -13.91 -13.12
CA TYR A 304 -3.54 -14.04 -12.67
C TYR A 304 -3.81 -13.23 -11.39
N CYS A 305 -2.91 -13.28 -10.40
CA CYS A 305 -3.02 -12.46 -9.20
C CYS A 305 -3.04 -10.97 -9.52
N GLN A 306 -2.20 -10.51 -10.46
CA GLN A 306 -2.14 -9.10 -10.87
C GLN A 306 -3.41 -8.64 -11.59
N ALA A 307 -4.04 -9.52 -12.36
CA ALA A 307 -5.29 -9.21 -13.06
C ALA A 307 -6.53 -9.24 -12.15
N ASN A 308 -6.44 -9.85 -10.96
CA ASN A 308 -7.59 -10.09 -10.08
C ASN A 308 -7.44 -9.40 -8.71
N ILE A 309 -6.65 -8.34 -8.62
CA ILE A 309 -6.50 -7.54 -7.39
C ILE A 309 -7.88 -6.96 -7.02
N PRO A 310 -8.40 -7.22 -5.80
CA PRO A 310 -9.65 -6.62 -5.34
C PRO A 310 -9.58 -5.10 -5.37
N THR A 311 -10.69 -4.45 -5.72
CA THR A 311 -10.77 -2.99 -5.78
C THR A 311 -10.40 -2.32 -4.45
N SER A 312 -10.66 -2.97 -3.32
CA SER A 312 -10.32 -2.47 -1.97
C SER A 312 -8.82 -2.37 -1.71
N ILE A 313 -7.99 -3.04 -2.50
CA ILE A 313 -6.52 -3.03 -2.37
C ILE A 313 -5.81 -2.77 -3.71
N ALA A 314 -6.54 -2.21 -4.67
CA ALA A 314 -5.98 -1.83 -5.97
C ALA A 314 -4.89 -0.76 -5.79
N GLY A 315 -3.71 -0.98 -6.37
CA GLY A 315 -2.60 -0.02 -6.31
C GLY A 315 -1.75 -0.06 -5.05
N THR A 316 -1.91 -1.05 -4.15
CA THR A 316 -1.06 -1.14 -2.94
C THR A 316 0.31 -1.77 -3.20
N GLY A 317 0.46 -2.47 -4.33
CA GLY A 317 1.70 -3.12 -4.74
C GLY A 317 1.44 -4.28 -5.71
N PRO A 318 2.51 -4.90 -6.24
CA PRO A 318 2.37 -6.12 -7.02
C PRO A 318 2.08 -7.32 -6.11
N TYR A 319 1.36 -8.29 -6.65
CA TYR A 319 0.96 -9.52 -5.99
C TYR A 319 1.56 -10.73 -6.71
N LYS A 320 1.96 -11.73 -5.92
CA LYS A 320 2.43 -13.04 -6.39
C LYS A 320 1.61 -14.16 -5.79
N ALA A 321 1.45 -15.24 -6.53
CA ALA A 321 0.73 -16.43 -6.09
C ALA A 321 1.56 -17.26 -5.08
N MET A 322 0.94 -17.68 -3.98
CA MET A 322 1.52 -18.68 -3.08
C MET A 322 1.40 -20.09 -3.72
N LEU A 323 2.14 -20.30 -4.80
CA LEU A 323 2.19 -21.52 -5.60
C LEU A 323 3.64 -21.94 -5.77
N VAL A 324 4.06 -23.04 -5.15
CA VAL A 324 5.45 -23.48 -5.25
C VAL A 324 5.67 -24.43 -6.42
N ALA A 325 6.86 -24.33 -7.00
CA ALA A 325 7.38 -25.26 -8.00
C ALA A 325 8.90 -25.37 -7.82
N PRO A 326 9.49 -26.58 -7.94
CA PRO A 326 10.92 -26.75 -7.73
C PRO A 326 11.72 -25.85 -8.66
N THR A 327 12.81 -25.25 -8.16
CA THR A 327 13.67 -24.27 -8.86
C THR A 327 13.05 -22.93 -9.27
N ARG A 328 11.72 -22.75 -9.20
CA ARG A 328 11.04 -21.48 -9.56
C ARG A 328 10.53 -20.72 -8.35
N ARG A 329 9.89 -21.42 -7.41
CA ARG A 329 9.37 -20.83 -6.17
C ARG A 329 9.39 -21.87 -5.04
N GLN A 330 10.11 -21.57 -3.97
CA GLN A 330 10.32 -22.49 -2.85
C GLN A 330 10.35 -21.73 -1.53
N ALA A 331 9.59 -22.22 -0.54
CA ALA A 331 9.54 -21.64 0.80
C ALA A 331 10.67 -22.14 1.70
N THR A 332 10.98 -23.44 1.62
CA THR A 332 12.02 -24.07 2.41
C THR A 332 12.41 -25.45 1.86
N THR A 333 13.65 -25.87 2.07
CA THR A 333 14.11 -27.25 1.80
C THR A 333 13.82 -28.16 2.99
N ASN A 334 14.12 -27.68 4.20
CA ASN A 334 13.90 -28.40 5.45
C ASN A 334 12.63 -27.91 6.17
N SER A 335 11.94 -28.81 6.86
CA SER A 335 10.66 -28.58 7.54
C SER A 335 10.67 -27.32 8.42
N ASN A 336 9.83 -26.32 8.09
CA ASN A 336 9.67 -25.06 8.83
C ASN A 336 10.94 -24.21 9.06
N VAL A 337 12.02 -24.41 8.29
CA VAL A 337 13.31 -23.70 8.53
C VAL A 337 13.41 -22.37 7.78
N GLY A 338 12.85 -22.28 6.57
CA GLY A 338 13.04 -21.17 5.65
C GLY A 338 14.41 -21.14 4.98
N ASP A 339 15.04 -22.31 4.78
CA ASP A 339 16.32 -22.46 4.09
C ASP A 339 16.15 -22.75 2.60
N GLY A 340 17.06 -22.27 1.76
CA GLY A 340 16.99 -22.50 0.31
C GLY A 340 15.75 -21.86 -0.34
N GLN A 341 15.32 -20.69 0.13
CA GLN A 341 14.22 -19.95 -0.46
C GLN A 341 14.51 -19.53 -1.90
N ILE A 342 13.52 -19.71 -2.77
CA ILE A 342 13.55 -19.26 -4.17
C ILE A 342 12.28 -18.47 -4.41
N ASP A 343 12.41 -17.21 -4.81
CA ASP A 343 11.29 -16.31 -5.13
C ASP A 343 10.10 -16.41 -4.16
N TRP A 344 10.40 -16.46 -2.86
CA TRP A 344 9.38 -16.69 -1.84
C TRP A 344 8.49 -15.47 -1.64
N VAL A 345 7.18 -15.72 -1.53
CA VAL A 345 6.16 -14.66 -1.60
C VAL A 345 5.93 -13.92 -0.30
N PHE A 346 6.21 -14.55 0.84
CA PHE A 346 6.02 -13.91 2.15
C PHE A 346 7.32 -13.28 2.65
N LYS A 347 7.23 -12.04 3.13
CA LYS A 347 8.36 -11.28 3.66
C LYS A 347 8.62 -11.61 5.13
N PRO A 348 9.88 -11.53 5.61
CA PRO A 348 10.21 -11.68 7.02
C PRO A 348 9.48 -10.70 7.94
N ASN A 349 9.14 -11.15 9.16
CA ASN A 349 8.59 -10.33 10.25
C ASN A 349 7.40 -9.44 9.84
N THR A 350 6.58 -9.91 8.91
CA THR A 350 5.53 -9.10 8.27
C THR A 350 4.16 -9.59 8.70
N GLU A 351 3.31 -8.66 9.13
CA GLU A 351 1.90 -8.93 9.34
C GLU A 351 1.17 -9.00 8.00
N TYR A 352 0.37 -10.04 7.81
CA TYR A 352 -0.48 -10.23 6.64
C TYR A 352 -1.95 -10.13 7.02
N ARG A 353 -2.68 -9.30 6.28
CA ARG A 353 -4.13 -9.08 6.43
C ARG A 353 -4.89 -9.44 5.17
N ARG A 354 -6.17 -9.76 5.31
CA ARG A 354 -7.07 -9.91 4.16
C ARG A 354 -7.26 -8.57 3.45
N ALA A 355 -7.86 -8.62 2.25
CA ALA A 355 -8.19 -7.46 1.44
C ALA A 355 -9.14 -6.44 2.10
N ASP A 356 -9.70 -6.76 3.27
CA ASP A 356 -10.57 -5.89 4.06
C ASP A 356 -9.82 -4.84 4.91
N GLY A 357 -8.49 -4.88 4.99
CA GLY A 357 -7.71 -3.91 5.79
C GLY A 357 -7.56 -4.25 7.27
N ILE A 358 -8.43 -5.11 7.82
CA ILE A 358 -8.62 -5.27 9.27
C ILE A 358 -8.20 -6.66 9.71
N THR A 359 -8.59 -7.68 8.96
CA THR A 359 -8.55 -9.06 9.43
C THR A 359 -7.13 -9.58 9.31
N LYS A 360 -6.40 -9.53 10.43
CA LYS A 360 -5.09 -10.17 10.57
C LYS A 360 -5.20 -11.67 10.37
N VAL A 361 -4.43 -12.20 9.43
CA VAL A 361 -4.31 -13.64 9.17
C VAL A 361 -3.15 -14.21 9.97
N MET A 362 -1.95 -13.63 9.81
CA MET A 362 -0.74 -14.11 10.46
C MET A 362 0.33 -13.03 10.56
N THR A 363 1.35 -13.30 11.37
CA THR A 363 2.64 -12.61 11.32
C THR A 363 3.71 -13.65 11.01
N THR A 364 4.51 -13.41 9.98
CA THR A 364 5.61 -14.31 9.62
C THR A 364 6.80 -14.14 10.55
N ASN A 365 7.61 -15.19 10.68
CA ASN A 365 8.88 -15.16 11.41
C ASN A 365 9.98 -14.44 10.61
N SER A 366 11.20 -14.42 11.13
CA SER A 366 12.38 -13.82 10.49
C SER A 366 12.80 -14.46 9.16
N LYS A 367 12.15 -15.55 8.75
CA LYS A 367 12.34 -16.24 7.47
C LYS A 367 11.14 -16.11 6.55
N GLY A 368 10.13 -15.31 6.90
CA GLY A 368 8.93 -15.16 6.07
C GLY A 368 8.02 -16.38 6.08
N LEU A 369 8.08 -17.24 7.11
CA LEU A 369 7.18 -18.40 7.29
C LEU A 369 6.31 -18.24 8.53
N PHE A 370 5.17 -18.93 8.58
CA PHE A 370 4.37 -19.09 9.80
C PHE A 370 4.57 -20.48 10.39
N ASP A 371 5.00 -20.57 11.64
CA ASP A 371 5.34 -21.84 12.27
C ASP A 371 4.09 -22.51 12.87
N PHE A 372 3.47 -23.42 12.11
CA PHE A 372 2.30 -24.18 12.55
C PHE A 372 2.56 -25.13 13.72
N THR A 373 3.82 -25.38 14.09
CA THR A 373 4.15 -26.15 15.30
C THR A 373 4.01 -25.31 16.57
N LYS A 374 3.98 -23.98 16.44
CA LYS A 374 3.87 -23.02 17.54
C LYS A 374 2.48 -22.38 17.66
N GLY A 375 1.57 -22.66 16.74
CA GLY A 375 0.21 -22.14 16.81
C GLY A 375 -0.56 -22.25 15.49
N ASN A 376 -1.72 -21.60 15.47
CA ASN A 376 -2.61 -21.49 14.32
C ASN A 376 -2.61 -20.06 13.79
N LEU A 377 -3.03 -19.87 12.54
CA LEU A 377 -3.33 -18.54 11.99
C LEU A 377 -4.34 -17.83 12.91
N THR A 378 -4.22 -16.51 13.03
CA THR A 378 -5.16 -15.69 13.79
C THR A 378 -6.55 -15.74 13.17
N ASN A 379 -6.61 -15.68 11.84
CA ASN A 379 -7.81 -15.90 11.04
C ASN A 379 -7.42 -16.73 9.80
N SER A 380 -8.40 -17.38 9.18
CA SER A 380 -8.19 -18.15 7.95
C SER A 380 -7.85 -17.22 6.77
N PHE A 381 -7.36 -17.76 5.64
CA PHE A 381 -7.04 -16.92 4.47
C PHE A 381 -8.29 -16.24 3.87
N GLU A 382 -9.44 -16.91 3.91
CA GLU A 382 -10.74 -16.39 3.46
C GLU A 382 -11.83 -16.75 4.47
N GLY A 383 -12.82 -15.87 4.67
CA GLY A 383 -13.92 -16.08 5.62
C GLY A 383 -15.33 -15.96 5.02
N SER A 384 -15.48 -15.31 3.88
CA SER A 384 -16.76 -14.99 3.25
C SER A 384 -17.27 -16.09 2.32
N PHE A 385 -16.38 -16.91 1.75
CA PHE A 385 -16.73 -18.04 0.89
C PHE A 385 -15.84 -19.26 1.15
N ASP A 386 -16.32 -20.43 0.72
CA ASP A 386 -15.56 -21.68 0.79
C ASP A 386 -14.71 -21.86 -0.46
N ALA A 387 -13.40 -22.02 -0.28
CA ALA A 387 -12.48 -22.29 -1.37
C ALA A 387 -11.31 -23.18 -0.92
N TYR A 388 -10.74 -23.90 -1.86
CA TYR A 388 -9.39 -24.45 -1.76
C TYR A 388 -8.44 -23.66 -2.64
N ILE A 389 -7.15 -23.67 -2.29
CA ILE A 389 -6.11 -22.98 -3.05
C ILE A 389 -5.05 -23.97 -3.50
N TRP A 390 -4.61 -23.89 -4.76
CA TRP A 390 -3.44 -24.63 -5.21
C TRP A 390 -2.19 -24.10 -4.51
N THR A 391 -1.38 -24.99 -3.93
CA THR A 391 -0.20 -24.56 -3.18
C THR A 391 1.06 -25.27 -3.63
N GLY A 392 1.01 -26.59 -3.84
CA GLY A 392 2.21 -27.42 -4.00
C GLY A 392 3.04 -27.58 -2.72
N LEU A 393 2.48 -27.25 -1.55
CA LEU A 393 3.18 -27.22 -0.25
C LEU A 393 2.77 -28.38 0.64
N TYR A 394 3.74 -29.01 1.31
CA TYR A 394 3.47 -29.80 2.51
C TYR A 394 3.04 -28.91 3.69
N SER A 395 2.48 -29.51 4.73
CA SER A 395 1.99 -28.83 5.94
C SER A 395 3.07 -28.10 6.75
N ASP A 396 4.34 -28.27 6.36
CA ASP A 396 5.52 -27.70 7.01
C ASP A 396 6.35 -26.81 6.06
N TRP A 397 5.66 -26.22 5.07
CA TRP A 397 6.20 -25.30 4.07
C TRP A 397 7.19 -25.89 3.06
N ARG A 398 7.55 -27.17 3.16
CA ARG A 398 8.39 -27.78 2.13
C ARG A 398 7.64 -27.81 0.80
N THR A 399 8.34 -27.44 -0.28
CA THR A 399 7.85 -27.71 -1.63
C THR A 399 7.71 -29.21 -1.81
N VAL A 400 6.60 -29.66 -2.38
CA VAL A 400 6.41 -31.08 -2.66
C VAL A 400 7.54 -31.58 -3.57
N ALA A 401 8.22 -32.65 -3.15
CA ALA A 401 9.37 -33.20 -3.86
C ALA A 401 8.98 -34.01 -5.10
N THR A 402 7.72 -34.46 -5.18
CA THR A 402 7.19 -35.26 -6.28
C THR A 402 6.39 -34.41 -7.25
N TYR A 403 6.82 -34.38 -8.51
CA TYR A 403 6.13 -33.69 -9.61
C TYR A 403 4.64 -34.07 -9.78
N GLY A 404 4.23 -35.23 -9.22
CA GLY A 404 2.85 -35.71 -9.27
C GLY A 404 1.82 -34.94 -8.44
N GLU A 405 2.22 -34.01 -7.56
CA GLU A 405 1.27 -33.16 -6.78
C GLU A 405 1.40 -31.66 -7.12
N MET A 406 1.89 -31.34 -8.31
CA MET A 406 2.07 -29.96 -8.79
C MET A 406 1.65 -29.80 -10.25
N CYS A 407 0.66 -30.60 -10.67
CA CYS A 407 0.03 -30.46 -11.99
C CYS A 407 1.00 -30.41 -13.17
N HIS A 408 2.01 -31.27 -13.10
CA HIS A 408 2.99 -31.47 -14.14
C HIS A 408 2.89 -32.90 -14.67
N ASP A 409 2.83 -33.05 -15.98
CA ASP A 409 2.86 -34.35 -16.63
C ASP A 409 4.27 -34.92 -16.55
N VAL A 410 4.47 -35.91 -15.68
CA VAL A 410 5.69 -36.74 -15.74
C VAL A 410 5.49 -37.85 -16.76
N PRO A 411 6.30 -37.95 -17.83
CA PRO A 411 6.33 -39.11 -18.69
C PRO A 411 6.64 -40.34 -17.84
N ARG A 412 5.83 -41.39 -17.98
CA ARG A 412 5.91 -42.64 -17.19
C ARG A 412 7.29 -43.33 -17.23
N PHE A 413 8.20 -42.90 -18.11
CA PHE A 413 9.56 -43.39 -18.29
C PHE A 413 10.61 -42.32 -18.64
N GLY A 414 10.33 -41.03 -18.43
CA GLY A 414 11.26 -39.93 -18.79
C GLY A 414 11.67 -39.11 -17.57
N LEU A 415 12.98 -39.00 -17.33
CA LEU A 415 13.54 -37.98 -16.44
C LEU A 415 13.31 -36.62 -17.13
N THR A 416 12.26 -35.88 -16.76
CA THR A 416 12.15 -34.48 -17.20
C THR A 416 13.08 -33.65 -16.32
N THR A 417 13.85 -32.76 -16.95
CA THR A 417 14.55 -31.67 -16.25
C THR A 417 13.63 -30.45 -16.09
N ASP A 418 12.38 -30.56 -16.53
CA ASP A 418 11.41 -29.51 -16.43
C ASP A 418 10.80 -29.51 -15.03
N THR A 419 11.12 -28.47 -14.28
CA THR A 419 10.65 -28.27 -12.93
C THR A 419 9.69 -27.09 -12.85
N SER A 420 9.12 -26.65 -13.98
CA SER A 420 8.25 -25.49 -14.05
C SER A 420 6.99 -25.65 -13.20
N GLY A 421 6.39 -26.86 -13.19
CA GLY A 421 5.14 -27.17 -12.49
C GLY A 421 3.93 -26.40 -13.05
N TRP A 422 2.71 -26.88 -12.84
CA TRP A 422 1.48 -26.11 -13.11
C TRP A 422 1.27 -25.66 -14.58
N GLU A 423 1.78 -26.43 -15.53
CA GLU A 423 1.73 -26.15 -16.99
C GLU A 423 1.05 -27.29 -17.78
N GLY A 424 0.27 -28.17 -17.13
CA GLY A 424 -0.30 -29.32 -17.84
C GLY A 424 -1.35 -30.15 -17.10
N ASN A 425 -1.70 -31.28 -17.72
CA ASN A 425 -2.76 -32.21 -17.29
C ASN A 425 -2.27 -33.22 -16.26
N GLY A 426 -1.35 -32.81 -15.38
CA GLY A 426 -0.78 -33.69 -14.36
C GLY A 426 -1.88 -34.37 -13.51
N ASN A 427 -1.58 -35.55 -12.99
CA ASN A 427 -2.59 -36.37 -12.33
C ASN A 427 -3.19 -35.70 -11.08
N SER A 428 -2.38 -34.95 -10.32
CA SER A 428 -2.88 -34.25 -9.14
C SER A 428 -2.06 -33.01 -8.76
N GLY A 429 -2.70 -32.13 -8.02
CA GLY A 429 -2.08 -30.97 -7.38
C GLY A 429 -2.43 -30.93 -5.91
N ARG A 430 -1.55 -30.38 -5.08
CA ARG A 430 -1.80 -30.19 -3.65
C ARG A 430 -2.56 -28.91 -3.38
N LEU A 431 -3.58 -29.02 -2.53
CA LEU A 431 -4.52 -27.97 -2.17
C LEU A 431 -4.43 -27.61 -0.69
N GLY A 432 -4.56 -26.33 -0.36
CA GLY A 432 -4.84 -25.81 0.98
C GLY A 432 -6.31 -25.43 1.17
N ASN A 433 -6.81 -25.45 2.40
CA ASN A 433 -8.19 -25.07 2.74
C ASN A 433 -8.25 -23.63 3.27
N THR A 434 -8.89 -22.71 2.54
CA THR A 434 -8.84 -21.27 2.85
C THR A 434 -9.58 -20.89 4.14
N LYS A 435 -10.47 -21.74 4.65
CA LYS A 435 -11.15 -21.57 5.95
C LYS A 435 -10.45 -22.25 7.12
N SER A 436 -9.40 -23.04 6.88
CA SER A 436 -8.61 -23.59 7.98
C SER A 436 -7.67 -22.54 8.57
N ILE A 437 -7.48 -22.61 9.89
CA ILE A 437 -6.45 -21.84 10.61
C ILE A 437 -5.23 -22.69 10.97
N THR A 438 -5.27 -23.99 10.69
CA THR A 438 -4.16 -24.92 10.95
C THR A 438 -3.27 -25.05 9.70
N SER A 439 -2.27 -25.93 9.73
CA SER A 439 -1.44 -26.24 8.55
C SER A 439 -2.24 -26.81 7.37
N ARG A 440 -3.49 -27.24 7.57
CA ARG A 440 -4.42 -27.57 6.47
C ARG A 440 -4.71 -26.36 5.58
N SER A 441 -4.46 -25.13 6.03
CA SER A 441 -4.61 -23.92 5.21
C SER A 441 -3.68 -23.89 4.00
N ILE A 442 -2.53 -24.57 4.09
CA ILE A 442 -1.57 -24.71 3.00
C ILE A 442 -1.49 -26.13 2.44
N SER A 443 -1.91 -27.15 3.21
CA SER A 443 -1.78 -28.56 2.84
C SER A 443 -2.93 -29.40 3.41
N HIS A 444 -4.04 -29.46 2.68
CA HIS A 444 -5.25 -30.17 3.07
C HIS A 444 -5.40 -31.52 2.39
N THR A 445 -5.32 -31.55 1.05
CA THR A 445 -5.58 -32.72 0.21
C THR A 445 -4.90 -32.55 -1.14
N THR A 446 -5.01 -33.55 -2.01
CA THR A 446 -4.72 -33.46 -3.44
C THR A 446 -6.00 -33.62 -4.25
N ASP A 447 -6.05 -33.02 -5.43
CA ASP A 447 -7.14 -33.21 -6.39
C ASP A 447 -6.59 -33.22 -7.82
N ALA A 448 -7.38 -33.74 -8.78
CA ALA A 448 -7.01 -33.80 -10.19
C ALA A 448 -6.85 -32.40 -10.77
N CYS A 449 -5.79 -32.20 -11.56
CA CYS A 449 -5.44 -30.87 -12.06
C CYS A 449 -6.42 -30.31 -13.08
N THR A 450 -7.29 -31.14 -13.64
CA THR A 450 -8.37 -30.72 -14.54
C THR A 450 -9.57 -30.15 -13.76
N HIS A 451 -9.69 -30.44 -12.46
CA HIS A 451 -10.79 -29.96 -11.64
C HIS A 451 -10.60 -28.50 -11.26
N LYS A 452 -11.71 -27.77 -11.23
CA LYS A 452 -11.79 -26.37 -10.79
C LYS A 452 -12.55 -26.20 -9.47
N ALA A 453 -13.18 -27.27 -9.00
CA ALA A 453 -13.99 -27.30 -7.80
C ALA A 453 -14.22 -28.76 -7.38
N VAL A 454 -14.63 -28.94 -6.11
CA VAL A 454 -15.17 -30.20 -5.60
C VAL A 454 -16.61 -30.00 -5.12
N GLN A 455 -17.47 -30.97 -5.40
CA GLN A 455 -18.84 -31.02 -4.86
C GLN A 455 -18.86 -31.83 -3.58
N LEU A 456 -19.25 -31.20 -2.47
CA LEU A 456 -19.49 -31.85 -1.18
C LEU A 456 -20.97 -31.75 -0.84
N SER A 457 -21.71 -32.82 -1.13
CA SER A 457 -23.16 -32.88 -0.95
C SER A 457 -23.87 -31.74 -1.69
N THR A 458 -24.29 -30.68 -1.01
CA THR A 458 -24.97 -29.51 -1.60
C THR A 458 -24.08 -28.27 -1.74
N VAL A 459 -22.78 -28.37 -1.40
CA VAL A 459 -21.85 -27.24 -1.42
C VAL A 459 -20.78 -27.47 -2.48
N THR A 460 -20.61 -26.50 -3.37
CA THR A 460 -19.49 -26.44 -4.31
C THR A 460 -18.35 -25.65 -3.68
N ILE A 461 -17.17 -26.25 -3.56
CA ILE A 461 -15.96 -25.57 -3.11
C ILE A 461 -15.08 -25.33 -4.33
N ASN A 462 -14.90 -24.06 -4.70
CA ASN A 462 -14.06 -23.68 -5.82
C ASN A 462 -12.58 -23.80 -5.48
N PHE A 463 -11.77 -24.07 -6.49
CA PHE A 463 -10.31 -24.04 -6.40
C PHE A 463 -9.81 -22.72 -6.97
N GLY A 464 -8.95 -22.04 -6.24
CA GLY A 464 -8.37 -20.77 -6.65
C GLY A 464 -6.91 -20.69 -6.27
N ILE A 465 -6.44 -19.47 -6.02
CA ILE A 465 -5.08 -19.21 -5.61
C ILE A 465 -5.04 -18.15 -4.50
N LEU A 466 -4.04 -18.24 -3.62
CA LEU A 466 -3.74 -17.20 -2.64
C LEU A 466 -2.74 -16.22 -3.25
N CYS A 467 -3.14 -14.98 -3.40
CA CYS A 467 -2.32 -13.89 -3.89
C CYS A 467 -1.75 -13.09 -2.71
N VAL A 468 -0.46 -12.80 -2.76
CA VAL A 468 0.31 -12.21 -1.66
C VAL A 468 1.05 -10.97 -2.18
N GLU A 469 0.85 -9.85 -1.52
CA GLU A 469 1.53 -8.60 -1.83
C GLU A 469 3.04 -8.69 -1.59
N GLN A 470 3.82 -8.04 -2.46
CA GLN A 470 5.29 -8.09 -2.47
C GLN A 470 5.95 -6.91 -1.77
#